data_AF-A0A9X4L0G4-F1
#
_entry.id   AF-A0A9X4L0G4-F1
#
_cell.length_a   1.000
_cell.length_b   1.000
_cell.length_c   1.000
_cell.angle_alpha   90.00
_cell.angle_beta   90.00
_cell.angle_gamma   90.00
#
_symmetry.space_group_name_H-M   'P 1'
#
loop_
_entity.id
_entity.type
_entity.pdbx_description
1 polymer ?
#
loop_
_entity_poly.entity_id
_entity_poly.type
_entity_poly.pdbx_seq_one_letter_code
_entity_poly.pdbx_strand_id
1 'polypeptide(L)'
;MNKNRFLPSIKELEIYNVTGNAGSVIDQDDSAVPYAKYSDIRGTTQRMQTFAVTSSTLPRLDLYVYESYVNAVPEDNYYVDIVEVGADGKPAKTLFTASLASNNIPGDPTPYAIYPRLKDLDPAKTYGIVLRSPGTADNGSTDNKYGFAYADGNPYAGGYEAVSSDGGPDLDEGK
;
A
#
# COMPACT_ATOMS: atom_id res chain seq x y z
N MET A 1 2.63 14.99 23.14
CA MET A 1 1.57 15.65 22.35
C MET A 1 1.41 14.82 21.09
N ASN A 2 0.60 13.76 21.15
CA ASN A 2 0.44 12.78 20.07
C ASN A 2 -0.45 13.40 18.98
N LYS A 3 0.17 13.82 17.87
CA LYS A 3 -0.55 14.05 16.62
C LYS A 3 -0.68 12.69 15.94
N ASN A 4 -1.74 11.95 16.24
CA ASN A 4 -2.12 10.81 15.41
C ASN A 4 -2.36 11.33 13.99
N ARG A 5 -1.47 10.97 13.06
CA ARG A 5 -1.59 11.29 11.64
C ARG A 5 -2.34 10.15 10.96
N PHE A 6 -3.66 10.26 10.98
CA PHE A 6 -4.52 9.48 10.10
C PHE A 6 -4.26 9.92 8.67
N LEU A 7 -3.92 8.97 7.80
CA LEU A 7 -3.83 9.19 6.35
C LEU A 7 -4.79 8.20 5.69
N PRO A 8 -6.00 8.65 5.34
CA PRO A 8 -6.96 7.81 4.61
C PRO A 8 -6.38 7.27 3.30
N SER A 9 -6.67 5.99 3.04
CA SER A 9 -6.48 5.21 1.81
C SER A 9 -5.28 5.54 0.93
N ILE A 10 -4.36 4.57 0.78
CA ILE A 10 -3.41 4.56 -0.34
C ILE A 10 -4.23 4.65 -1.63
N LYS A 11 -3.89 5.61 -2.50
CA LYS A 11 -4.56 5.83 -3.77
C LYS A 11 -4.23 4.69 -4.72
N GLU A 12 -5.25 3.90 -5.02
CA GLU A 12 -5.28 3.00 -6.16
C GLU A 12 -5.95 3.68 -7.36
N LEU A 13 -5.44 3.38 -8.55
CA LEU A 13 -6.15 3.65 -9.81
C LEU A 13 -6.16 2.36 -10.62
N GLU A 14 -7.37 1.89 -10.90
CA GLU A 14 -7.73 0.88 -11.89
C GLU A 14 -7.31 -0.57 -11.61
N ILE A 15 -8.19 -1.28 -10.90
CA ILE A 15 -8.69 -2.54 -11.42
C ILE A 15 -10.17 -2.38 -11.76
N TYR A 16 -10.45 -1.71 -12.87
CA TYR A 16 -11.75 -1.53 -13.53
C TYR A 16 -13.04 -1.90 -12.74
N ASN A 17 -13.44 -1.09 -11.76
CA ASN A 17 -14.83 -1.13 -11.27
C ASN A 17 -15.74 -0.29 -12.18
N VAL A 18 -15.84 -0.68 -13.45
CA VAL A 18 -16.83 -0.12 -14.39
C VAL A 18 -17.92 -1.16 -14.60
N THR A 19 -19.19 -0.73 -14.48
CA THR A 19 -20.37 -1.55 -14.75
C THR A 19 -20.21 -2.27 -16.10
N GLY A 20 -20.06 -3.60 -16.06
CA GLY A 20 -19.88 -4.43 -17.25
C GLY A 20 -18.47 -5.02 -17.46
N ASN A 21 -17.51 -4.79 -16.56
CA ASN A 21 -16.23 -5.50 -16.61
C ASN A 21 -16.33 -6.87 -15.90
N ALA A 22 -15.88 -7.93 -16.57
CA ALA A 22 -15.89 -9.32 -16.08
C ALA A 22 -14.52 -9.77 -15.54
N GLY A 23 -13.54 -8.86 -15.46
CA GLY A 23 -12.22 -9.12 -14.88
C GLY A 23 -12.24 -9.17 -13.35
N SER A 24 -11.17 -9.68 -12.74
CA SER A 24 -10.92 -9.53 -11.31
C SER A 24 -10.86 -8.05 -10.96
N VAL A 25 -11.61 -7.59 -9.96
CA VAL A 25 -11.67 -6.19 -9.50
C VAL A 25 -11.34 -6.15 -8.01
N ILE A 26 -10.38 -5.29 -7.62
CA ILE A 26 -10.27 -4.81 -6.23
C ILE A 26 -11.38 -3.79 -6.04
N ASP A 27 -12.12 -3.92 -4.95
CA ASP A 27 -13.30 -3.10 -4.65
C ASP A 27 -12.94 -1.64 -4.23
N GLN A 28 -11.87 -1.06 -4.77
CA GLN A 28 -11.49 0.34 -4.52
C GLN A 28 -11.08 0.99 -5.85
N ASP A 29 -11.73 2.11 -6.20
CA ASP A 29 -11.40 2.91 -7.39
C ASP A 29 -11.44 4.40 -7.02
N ASP A 30 -10.25 4.99 -6.83
CA ASP A 30 -10.08 6.40 -6.50
C ASP A 30 -9.61 7.23 -7.71
N SER A 31 -9.90 6.73 -8.91
CA SER A 31 -9.29 7.23 -10.13
C SER A 31 -9.57 8.70 -10.42
N ALA A 32 -10.79 9.13 -10.09
CA ALA A 32 -11.30 10.47 -10.31
C ALA A 32 -11.06 11.45 -9.13
N VAL A 33 -10.46 10.98 -8.03
CA VAL A 33 -10.37 11.76 -6.78
C VAL A 33 -9.01 12.47 -6.66
N PRO A 34 -8.96 13.76 -6.24
CA PRO A 34 -7.71 14.43 -5.91
C PRO A 34 -6.92 13.66 -4.85
N TYR A 35 -5.60 13.70 -4.95
CA TYR A 35 -4.72 12.95 -4.05
C TYR A 35 -3.68 13.84 -3.40
N ALA A 36 -3.22 13.41 -2.24
CA ALA A 36 -2.05 13.95 -1.57
C ALA A 36 -0.91 12.92 -1.61
N LYS A 37 0.31 13.36 -1.28
CA LYS A 37 1.48 12.48 -1.21
C LYS A 37 2.03 12.43 0.20
N TYR A 38 2.40 11.24 0.65
CA TYR A 38 3.04 11.05 1.93
C TYR A 38 4.19 10.06 1.83
N SER A 39 5.31 10.38 2.48
CA SER A 39 6.51 9.54 2.48
C SER A 39 7.01 9.36 3.89
N ASP A 40 6.91 8.14 4.40
CA ASP A 40 7.45 7.76 5.69
C ASP A 40 7.90 6.30 5.74
N ILE A 41 7.81 5.57 4.63
CA ILE A 41 8.16 4.15 4.59
C ILE A 41 9.68 3.99 4.75
N ARG A 42 10.12 3.46 5.89
CA ARG A 42 11.53 3.30 6.29
C ARG A 42 11.67 2.48 7.56
N GLY A 43 12.79 1.77 7.71
CA GLY A 43 13.10 1.03 8.92
C GLY A 43 11.92 0.18 9.37
N THR A 44 11.45 0.43 10.59
CA THR A 44 10.28 -0.25 11.17
C THR A 44 8.93 0.37 10.79
N THR A 45 8.92 1.54 10.13
CA THR A 45 7.71 2.19 9.63
C THR A 45 7.24 1.52 8.34
N GLN A 46 6.10 0.85 8.45
CA GLN A 46 5.40 0.23 7.33
C GLN A 46 3.91 0.58 7.38
N ARG A 47 3.26 0.52 6.21
CA ARG A 47 1.83 0.82 6.07
C ARG A 47 1.10 -0.29 5.37
N MET A 48 -0.10 -0.57 5.83
CA MET A 48 -1.00 -1.53 5.22
C MET A 48 -2.30 -0.84 4.79
N GLN A 49 -2.77 -1.14 3.59
CA GLN A 49 -4.14 -0.85 3.16
C GLN A 49 -4.86 -2.18 2.93
N THR A 50 -6.03 -2.37 3.54
CA THR A 50 -6.85 -3.56 3.28
C THR A 50 -7.73 -3.41 2.06
N PHE A 51 -8.01 -4.52 1.39
CA PHE A 51 -8.93 -4.61 0.27
C PHE A 51 -9.69 -5.95 0.29
N ALA A 52 -10.87 -5.97 -0.35
CA ALA A 52 -11.60 -7.19 -0.67
C ALA A 52 -11.45 -7.53 -2.16
N VAL A 53 -11.57 -8.81 -2.50
CA VAL A 53 -11.57 -9.28 -3.89
C VAL A 53 -12.96 -9.76 -4.30
N THR A 54 -13.37 -9.42 -5.51
CA THR A 54 -14.66 -9.87 -6.09
C THR A 54 -14.55 -11.20 -6.83
N SER A 55 -13.33 -11.72 -7.01
CA SER A 55 -13.04 -12.96 -7.74
C SER A 55 -11.89 -13.73 -7.09
N SER A 56 -11.73 -15.00 -7.45
CA SER A 56 -10.66 -15.84 -6.91
C SER A 56 -9.27 -15.58 -7.53
N THR A 57 -9.13 -14.57 -8.38
CA THR A 57 -7.85 -14.23 -9.01
C THR A 57 -7.50 -12.75 -8.81
N LEU A 58 -6.19 -12.46 -8.77
CA LEU A 58 -5.65 -11.10 -8.81
C LEU A 58 -4.46 -11.07 -9.77
N PRO A 59 -4.68 -10.79 -11.07
CA PRO A 59 -3.64 -10.88 -12.09
C PRO A 59 -2.66 -9.71 -12.06
N ARG A 60 -3.14 -8.53 -11.67
CA ARG A 60 -2.44 -7.25 -11.68
C ARG A 60 -2.98 -6.36 -10.55
N LEU A 61 -2.14 -5.46 -10.05
CA LEU A 61 -2.48 -4.37 -9.14
C LEU A 61 -1.64 -3.15 -9.53
N ASP A 62 -2.20 -1.95 -9.51
CA ASP A 62 -1.48 -0.71 -9.77
C ASP A 62 -1.43 0.16 -8.50
N LEU A 63 -0.23 0.59 -8.11
CA LEU A 63 -0.01 1.42 -6.92
C LEU A 63 0.69 2.73 -7.27
N TYR A 64 0.25 3.83 -6.68
CA TYR A 64 0.91 5.13 -6.87
C TYR A 64 2.01 5.28 -5.84
N VAL A 65 3.23 4.94 -6.24
CA VAL A 65 4.43 5.00 -5.40
C VAL A 65 5.34 6.12 -5.86
N TYR A 66 6.16 6.64 -4.94
CA TYR A 66 7.20 7.59 -5.26
C TYR A 66 8.37 7.53 -4.28
N GLU A 67 9.48 8.17 -4.67
CA GLU A 67 10.64 8.41 -3.84
C GLU A 67 10.75 9.92 -3.52
N SER A 68 10.90 10.26 -2.24
CA SER A 68 11.10 11.65 -1.82
C SER A 68 12.57 12.08 -2.01
N TYR A 69 13.03 12.16 -3.26
CA TYR A 69 14.44 12.41 -3.58
C TYR A 69 14.90 13.82 -3.17
N VAL A 70 15.83 13.86 -2.22
CA VAL A 70 16.58 15.04 -1.77
C VAL A 70 18.05 14.63 -1.76
N ASN A 71 18.71 14.70 -2.91
CA ASN A 71 20.15 14.45 -3.14
C ASN A 71 20.68 13.03 -2.92
N ALA A 72 19.85 12.08 -2.48
CA ALA A 72 20.19 10.66 -2.41
C ALA A 72 18.94 9.79 -2.59
N VAL A 73 19.15 8.52 -2.95
CA VAL A 73 18.09 7.51 -2.99
C VAL A 73 18.01 6.78 -1.63
N PRO A 74 16.87 6.18 -1.25
CA PRO A 74 16.77 5.30 -0.07
C PRO A 74 17.79 4.16 -0.11
N GLU A 75 18.26 3.75 1.08
CA GLU A 75 19.34 2.76 1.22
C GLU A 75 18.91 1.31 0.95
N ASP A 76 17.61 1.05 0.88
CA ASP A 76 17.02 -0.25 0.59
C ASP A 76 15.93 -0.13 -0.47
N ASN A 77 15.47 -1.25 -1.00
CA ASN A 77 14.39 -1.32 -1.95
C ASN A 77 13.05 -0.96 -1.29
N TYR A 78 12.07 -0.60 -2.13
CA TYR A 78 10.68 -0.50 -1.74
C TYR A 78 10.01 -1.86 -1.93
N TYR A 79 9.57 -2.50 -0.84
CA TYR A 79 8.86 -3.76 -0.90
C TYR A 79 7.35 -3.51 -0.84
N VAL A 80 6.64 -4.25 -1.68
CA VAL A 80 5.19 -4.34 -1.69
C VAL A 80 4.81 -5.79 -1.44
N ASP A 81 4.21 -6.06 -0.29
CA ASP A 81 3.66 -7.38 0.02
C ASP A 81 2.15 -7.39 -0.20
N ILE A 82 1.62 -8.52 -0.67
CA ILE A 82 0.18 -8.82 -0.61
C ILE A 82 0.01 -9.90 0.44
N VAL A 83 -0.87 -9.66 1.40
CA VAL A 83 -1.09 -10.53 2.57
C VAL A 83 -2.56 -10.91 2.69
N GLU A 84 -2.83 -12.09 3.23
CA GLU A 84 -4.11 -12.41 3.86
C GLU A 84 -4.13 -11.77 5.25
N VAL A 85 -5.23 -11.08 5.57
CA VAL A 85 -5.42 -10.41 6.86
C VAL A 85 -6.16 -11.35 7.81
N GLY A 86 -5.62 -11.50 9.02
CA GLY A 86 -6.20 -12.30 10.08
C GLY A 86 -7.41 -11.65 10.74
N ALA A 87 -8.10 -12.42 11.58
CA ALA A 87 -9.25 -11.91 12.34
C ALA A 87 -8.89 -10.81 13.37
N ASP A 88 -7.60 -10.66 13.68
CA ASP A 88 -7.03 -9.61 14.53
C ASP A 88 -6.66 -8.34 13.74
N GLY A 89 -6.98 -8.30 12.44
CA GLY A 89 -6.68 -7.16 11.57
C GLY A 89 -5.21 -7.07 11.16
N LYS A 90 -4.41 -8.12 11.38
CA LYS A 90 -2.97 -8.13 11.11
C LYS A 90 -2.61 -9.03 9.93
N PRO A 91 -1.44 -8.84 9.28
CA PRO A 91 -0.95 -9.77 8.28
C PRO A 91 -0.81 -11.18 8.87
N ALA A 92 -1.63 -12.11 8.40
CA ALA A 92 -1.57 -13.51 8.84
C ALA A 92 -0.67 -14.35 7.93
N LYS A 93 -0.67 -14.05 6.62
CA LYS A 93 0.10 -14.80 5.63
C LYS A 93 0.48 -13.93 4.44
N THR A 94 1.76 -13.88 4.10
CA THR A 94 2.21 -13.27 2.84
C THR A 94 1.91 -14.19 1.65
N LEU A 95 1.23 -13.64 0.65
CA LEU A 95 0.86 -14.32 -0.59
C LEU A 95 1.80 -13.95 -1.73
N PHE A 96 2.32 -12.74 -1.71
CA PHE A 96 3.21 -12.21 -2.74
C PHE A 96 4.11 -11.10 -2.18
N THR A 97 5.29 -10.94 -2.76
CA THR A 97 6.21 -9.83 -2.50
C THR A 97 6.81 -9.35 -3.83
N ALA A 98 6.76 -8.05 -4.07
CA ALA A 98 7.57 -7.37 -5.07
C ALA A 98 8.61 -6.48 -4.39
N SER A 99 9.76 -6.30 -5.04
CA SER A 99 10.79 -5.34 -4.64
C SER A 99 11.08 -4.39 -5.79
N LEU A 100 10.95 -3.09 -5.53
CA LEU A 100 11.28 -2.03 -6.47
C LEU A 100 12.61 -1.41 -6.05
N ALA A 101 13.60 -1.44 -6.94
CA ALA A 101 14.90 -0.83 -6.66
C ALA A 101 14.78 0.68 -6.53
N SER A 102 15.52 1.28 -5.60
CA SER A 102 15.47 2.73 -5.29
C SER A 102 15.67 3.62 -6.51
N ASN A 103 16.63 3.30 -7.37
CA ASN A 103 16.87 4.04 -8.61
C ASN A 103 15.80 3.90 -9.71
N ASN A 104 14.75 3.11 -9.50
CA ASN A 104 13.68 2.87 -10.48
C ASN A 104 12.33 3.47 -10.07
N ILE A 105 12.27 4.25 -9.00
CA ILE A 105 11.04 4.87 -8.49
C ILE A 105 11.04 6.37 -8.79
N PRO A 106 10.01 6.91 -9.46
CA PRO A 106 9.94 8.34 -9.76
C PRO A 106 9.86 9.24 -8.51
N GLY A 107 10.31 10.49 -8.65
CA GLY A 107 10.26 11.50 -7.59
C GLY A 107 8.87 12.06 -7.25
N ASP A 108 7.87 11.72 -8.06
CA ASP A 108 6.46 12.07 -7.84
C ASP A 108 5.57 10.84 -8.03
N PRO A 109 4.40 10.78 -7.34
CA PRO A 109 3.50 9.63 -7.40
C PRO A 109 3.16 9.21 -8.83
N THR A 110 3.58 7.99 -9.18
CA THR A 110 3.40 7.42 -10.51
C THR A 110 2.81 6.02 -10.37
N PRO A 111 1.85 5.62 -11.22
CA PRO A 111 1.31 4.26 -11.17
C PRO A 111 2.42 3.25 -11.48
N TYR A 112 2.57 2.27 -10.61
CA TYR A 112 3.45 1.13 -10.76
C TYR A 112 2.63 -0.14 -10.81
N ALA A 113 2.67 -0.82 -11.95
CA ALA A 113 1.96 -2.06 -12.18
C ALA A 113 2.73 -3.26 -11.60
N ILE A 114 2.07 -3.97 -10.70
CA ILE A 114 2.54 -5.21 -10.09
C ILE A 114 1.70 -6.36 -10.66
N TYR A 115 2.34 -7.48 -10.96
CA TYR A 115 1.69 -8.65 -11.57
C TYR A 115 1.77 -9.86 -10.64
N PRO A 116 1.01 -9.89 -9.54
CA PRO A 116 1.13 -10.94 -8.54
C PRO A 116 0.57 -12.28 -9.03
N ARG A 117 -0.33 -12.27 -10.04
CA ARG A 117 -0.90 -13.46 -10.68
C ARG A 117 -1.46 -14.48 -9.68
N LEU A 118 -2.05 -13.99 -8.59
CA LEU A 118 -2.62 -14.82 -7.54
C LEU A 118 -3.87 -15.54 -8.06
N LYS A 119 -4.08 -16.75 -7.54
CA LYS A 119 -5.21 -17.63 -7.80
C LYS A 119 -5.73 -18.19 -6.49
N ASP A 120 -6.92 -18.77 -6.53
CA ASP A 120 -7.59 -19.42 -5.40
C ASP A 120 -7.77 -18.47 -4.20
N LEU A 121 -7.96 -17.17 -4.47
CA LEU A 121 -8.37 -16.21 -3.47
C LEU A 121 -9.83 -16.45 -3.06
N ASP A 122 -10.15 -16.17 -1.81
CA ASP A 122 -11.47 -16.33 -1.22
C ASP A 122 -12.14 -14.96 -1.11
N PRO A 123 -13.21 -14.69 -1.88
CA PRO A 123 -13.95 -13.42 -1.81
C PRO A 123 -14.56 -13.10 -0.45
N ALA A 124 -14.65 -14.08 0.46
CA ALA A 124 -15.11 -13.85 1.83
C ALA A 124 -13.99 -13.40 2.80
N LYS A 125 -12.73 -13.33 2.34
CA LYS A 125 -11.58 -12.90 3.14
C LYS A 125 -11.17 -11.46 2.83
N THR A 126 -10.47 -10.88 3.80
CA THR A 126 -9.79 -9.59 3.67
C THR A 126 -8.32 -9.79 3.33
N TYR A 127 -7.82 -8.98 2.41
CA TYR A 127 -6.43 -8.95 2.00
C TYR A 127 -5.82 -7.59 2.31
N GLY A 128 -4.50 -7.50 2.33
CA GLY A 128 -3.77 -6.26 2.59
C GLY A 128 -2.60 -6.07 1.64
N ILE A 129 -2.33 -4.81 1.31
CA ILE A 129 -1.11 -4.37 0.63
C ILE A 129 -0.21 -3.73 1.69
N VAL A 130 0.98 -4.29 1.91
CA VAL A 130 1.96 -3.75 2.87
C VAL A 130 3.10 -3.09 2.11
N LEU A 131 3.34 -1.82 2.43
CA LEU A 131 4.41 -0.98 1.91
C LEU A 131 5.51 -0.89 2.98
N ARG A 132 6.73 -1.36 2.66
CA ARG A 132 7.85 -1.37 3.62
C ARG A 132 9.23 -1.17 2.96
N SER A 133 10.20 -0.67 3.72
CA SER A 133 11.60 -0.58 3.31
C SER A 133 12.51 -0.71 4.54
N PRO A 134 12.73 -1.95 5.04
CA PRO A 134 13.33 -2.19 6.34
C PRO A 134 14.79 -1.75 6.48
N GLY A 135 15.54 -1.69 5.38
CA GLY A 135 16.92 -1.23 5.38
C GLY A 135 17.08 0.29 5.16
N THR A 136 16.02 1.01 4.80
CA THR A 136 16.07 2.48 4.69
C THR A 136 16.14 3.11 6.08
N ALA A 137 17.09 4.02 6.30
CA ALA A 137 17.39 4.52 7.64
C ALA A 137 16.25 5.35 8.25
N ASP A 138 15.88 5.10 9.52
CA ASP A 138 14.99 6.01 10.26
C ASP A 138 15.81 7.11 10.96
N ASN A 139 15.99 8.23 10.27
CA ASN A 139 16.78 9.38 10.74
C ASN A 139 15.88 10.56 11.17
N GLY A 140 14.58 10.34 11.37
CA GLY A 140 13.62 11.38 11.74
C GLY A 140 13.24 12.33 10.59
N SER A 141 13.67 12.07 9.35
CA SER A 141 13.28 12.81 8.14
C SER A 141 12.44 11.95 7.19
N THR A 142 11.59 12.60 6.42
CA THR A 142 10.87 12.03 5.26
C THR A 142 11.66 12.18 3.95
N ASP A 143 12.84 12.81 4.00
CA ASP A 143 13.73 12.97 2.85
C ASP A 143 14.46 11.65 2.54
N ASN A 144 14.60 11.35 1.26
CA ASN A 144 15.22 10.12 0.75
C ASN A 144 14.53 8.88 1.32
N LYS A 145 13.20 8.89 1.32
CA LYS A 145 12.31 7.80 1.76
C LYS A 145 11.28 7.48 0.69
N TYR A 146 10.62 6.34 0.83
CA TYR A 146 9.52 5.99 -0.06
C TYR A 146 8.19 6.52 0.44
N GLY A 147 7.30 6.74 -0.51
CA GLY A 147 5.96 7.21 -0.26
C GLY A 147 4.95 6.65 -1.24
N PHE A 148 3.72 7.12 -1.06
CA PHE A 148 2.57 6.73 -1.84
C PHE A 148 1.63 7.94 -1.99
N ALA A 149 0.79 7.91 -3.03
CA ALA A 149 -0.36 8.81 -3.08
C ALA A 149 -1.47 8.27 -2.18
N TYR A 150 -2.28 9.16 -1.62
CA TYR A 150 -3.42 8.82 -0.76
C TYR A 150 -4.59 9.78 -0.96
N ALA A 151 -5.82 9.39 -0.62
CA ALA A 151 -7.05 10.13 -0.96
C ALA A 151 -8.06 10.25 0.20
N ASP A 152 -7.93 11.32 0.99
CA ASP A 152 -8.79 11.63 2.15
C ASP A 152 -10.28 11.81 1.83
N GLY A 153 -10.59 12.23 0.61
CA GLY A 153 -11.95 12.48 0.16
C GLY A 153 -12.74 11.23 -0.23
N ASN A 154 -12.11 10.05 -0.27
CA ASN A 154 -12.76 8.79 -0.65
C ASN A 154 -12.24 7.61 0.19
N PRO A 155 -12.56 7.58 1.50
CA PRO A 155 -12.19 6.44 2.34
C PRO A 155 -12.90 5.18 1.84
N TYR A 156 -12.12 4.11 1.58
CA TYR A 156 -12.68 2.82 1.17
C TYR A 156 -13.58 2.26 2.28
N ALA A 157 -14.89 2.18 2.01
CA ALA A 157 -15.89 1.84 3.03
C ALA A 157 -15.71 0.43 3.63
N GLY A 158 -15.05 -0.48 2.91
CA GLY A 158 -14.81 -1.87 3.30
C GLY A 158 -13.42 -2.15 3.89
N GLY A 159 -12.57 -1.14 4.06
CA GLY A 159 -11.20 -1.33 4.50
C GLY A 159 -10.65 -0.22 5.37
N TYR A 160 -9.47 -0.45 5.92
CA TYR A 160 -8.77 0.48 6.80
C TYR A 160 -7.28 0.55 6.41
N GLU A 161 -6.67 1.66 6.80
CA GLU A 161 -5.22 1.85 6.79
C GLU A 161 -4.67 1.53 8.18
N ALA A 162 -3.49 0.94 8.24
CA ALA A 162 -2.83 0.66 9.50
C ALA A 162 -1.32 0.85 9.39
N VAL A 163 -0.72 1.35 10.48
CA VAL A 163 0.70 1.70 10.55
C VAL A 163 1.36 0.80 11.59
N SER A 164 2.50 0.21 11.24
CA SER A 164 3.41 -0.40 12.22
C SER A 164 4.66 0.48 12.32
N SER A 165 5.15 0.65 13.54
CA SER A 165 6.39 1.39 13.87
C SER A 165 7.46 0.52 14.51
N ASP A 166 7.23 -0.78 14.61
CA ASP A 166 8.10 -1.79 15.23
C ASP A 166 8.61 -2.85 14.22
N GLY A 167 8.22 -2.74 12.95
CA GLY A 167 8.64 -3.65 11.88
C GLY A 167 7.98 -5.03 11.97
N GLY A 168 6.99 -5.19 12.86
CA GLY A 168 6.20 -6.40 13.03
C GLY A 168 4.78 -6.28 12.45
N PRO A 169 4.00 -7.37 12.44
CA PRO A 169 2.59 -7.35 12.04
C PRO A 169 1.69 -6.56 13.02
N ASP A 170 2.25 -5.98 14.09
CA ASP A 170 1.56 -5.11 15.04
C ASP A 170 1.25 -3.77 14.39
N LEU A 171 0.17 -3.79 13.63
CA LEU A 171 -0.44 -2.62 13.03
C LEU A 171 -1.35 -1.99 14.09
N ASP A 172 -1.05 -0.77 14.51
CA ASP A 172 -1.97 -0.01 15.36
C ASP A 172 -3.16 0.42 14.49
N GLU A 173 -4.35 -0.10 14.81
CA GLU A 173 -5.59 0.47 14.31
C GLU A 173 -5.63 1.94 14.74
N GLY A 174 -5.59 2.85 13.77
CA GLY A 174 -5.88 4.25 14.06
C GLY A 174 -7.31 4.35 14.63
N LYS A 175 -7.42 4.51 15.95
CA LYS A 175 -8.70 4.82 16.64
C LYS A 175 -9.02 6.30 16.62
#